data_AF-A0A496NFM0-F1
#
_entry.id   AF-A0A496NFM0-F1
#
_cell.length_a   1.000
_cell.length_b   1.000
_cell.length_c   1.000
_cell.angle_alpha   90.00
_cell.angle_beta   90.00
_cell.angle_gamma   90.00
#
_symmetry.space_group_name_H-M   'P 1'
#
loop_
_entity.id
_entity.type
_entity.pdbx_description
1 polymer ?
#
loop_
_entity_poly.entity_id
_entity_poly.type
_entity_poly.pdbx_seq_one_letter_code
_entity_poly.pdbx_strand_id
1 'polypeptide(L)'
;MKLLKTLMLTSMVICTSAFASPTDKSVEELAKYSSYENLFYAQINEALVEDRMKLTYIVANDPKLSDEERKQAIKLYDDYAEGLLKSLDTPETKASLKKSYLSAAKSVYNQKEIDAQLAFYGSVDGQNALKKEGVLLSTYLKNAEEASKNTVKSYVDKNQKKMEEAISKILKK
;
A
#
# COMPACT_ATOMS: atom_id res chain seq x y z
N MET A 1 10.61 -25.01 72.36
CA MET A 1 11.33 -23.93 71.64
C MET A 1 12.11 -24.58 70.51
N LYS A 2 12.17 -24.10 69.29
CA LYS A 2 11.51 -23.04 68.53
C LYS A 2 12.31 -23.05 67.21
N LEU A 3 11.64 -22.88 66.06
CA LEU A 3 12.22 -22.29 64.83
C LEU A 3 13.24 -23.19 64.08
N LEU A 4 13.11 -23.54 62.80
CA LEU A 4 12.56 -22.77 61.69
C LEU A 4 12.26 -23.72 60.51
N LYS A 5 10.98 -23.82 60.13
CA LYS A 5 10.52 -24.26 58.81
C LYS A 5 10.44 -23.00 57.94
N THR A 6 11.23 -22.89 56.87
CA THR A 6 11.00 -21.91 55.78
C THR A 6 11.75 -22.43 54.55
N LEU A 7 11.13 -23.22 53.66
CA LEU A 7 10.27 -22.80 52.55
C LEU A 7 10.93 -21.71 51.69
N MET A 8 11.77 -22.12 50.73
CA MET A 8 12.02 -21.32 49.53
C MET A 8 11.11 -21.86 48.42
N LEU A 9 9.94 -21.24 48.29
CA LEU A 9 9.08 -21.37 47.13
C LEU A 9 9.52 -20.27 46.16
N THR A 10 10.32 -20.63 45.16
CA THR A 10 10.68 -19.73 44.05
C THR A 10 9.45 -19.56 43.17
N SER A 11 8.63 -18.55 43.45
CA SER A 11 7.56 -18.11 42.57
C SER A 11 8.16 -17.43 41.34
N MET A 12 8.44 -18.22 40.32
CA MET A 12 8.69 -17.73 38.98
C MET A 12 7.37 -17.20 38.42
N VAL A 13 7.07 -15.93 38.68
CA VAL A 13 5.99 -15.22 37.99
C VAL A 13 6.50 -14.98 36.57
N ILE A 14 6.19 -15.92 35.67
CA ILE A 14 6.25 -15.65 34.24
C ILE A 14 5.06 -14.74 33.95
N CYS A 15 5.26 -13.42 34.05
CA CYS A 15 4.38 -12.45 33.41
C CYS A 15 4.56 -12.64 31.89
N THR A 16 3.95 -13.66 31.31
CA THR A 16 3.55 -13.54 29.91
C THR A 16 2.66 -12.32 29.87
N SER A 17 3.01 -11.34 29.04
CA SER A 17 2.22 -10.13 28.86
C SER A 17 0.78 -10.54 28.54
N ALA A 18 -0.12 -10.46 29.53
CA ALA A 18 -1.50 -10.91 29.47
C ALA A 18 -2.37 -9.95 28.63
N PHE A 19 -1.86 -9.50 27.49
CA PHE A 19 -2.67 -8.80 26.53
C PHE A 19 -3.57 -9.84 25.86
N ALA A 20 -4.86 -9.76 26.15
CA ALA A 20 -5.85 -10.65 25.55
C ALA A 20 -5.73 -10.59 24.02
N SER A 21 -5.65 -11.75 23.38
CA SER A 21 -5.73 -11.85 21.92
C SER A 21 -7.04 -11.24 21.43
N PRO A 22 -7.04 -10.57 20.27
CA PRO A 22 -8.26 -10.03 19.69
C PRO A 22 -9.32 -11.12 19.44
N THR A 23 -10.58 -10.81 19.76
CA THR A 23 -11.73 -11.64 19.42
C THR A 23 -12.06 -11.52 17.93
N ASP A 24 -12.52 -12.62 17.33
CA ASP A 24 -12.97 -12.68 15.93
C ASP A 24 -13.94 -11.56 15.60
N LYS A 25 -14.93 -11.35 16.47
CA LYS A 25 -15.94 -10.29 16.34
C LYS A 25 -15.31 -8.89 16.27
N SER A 26 -14.35 -8.59 17.14
CA SER A 26 -13.72 -7.25 17.16
C SER A 26 -12.89 -6.98 15.90
N VAL A 27 -12.20 -8.00 15.40
CA VAL A 27 -11.39 -7.87 14.16
C VAL A 27 -12.29 -7.80 12.93
N GLU A 28 -13.40 -8.54 12.91
CA GLU A 28 -14.43 -8.41 11.86
C GLU A 28 -15.09 -7.04 11.85
N GLU A 29 -15.34 -6.45 13.02
CA GLU A 29 -15.87 -5.09 13.10
C GLU A 29 -14.84 -4.08 12.57
N LEU A 30 -13.56 -4.23 12.95
CA LEU A 30 -12.49 -3.35 12.47
C LEU A 30 -12.33 -3.44 10.95
N ALA A 31 -12.51 -4.63 10.38
CA ALA A 31 -12.42 -4.87 8.95
C ALA A 31 -13.39 -4.00 8.12
N LYS A 32 -14.51 -3.56 8.71
CA LYS A 32 -15.49 -2.67 8.04
C LYS A 32 -14.97 -1.25 7.83
N TYR A 33 -14.01 -0.81 8.64
CA TYR A 33 -13.40 0.52 8.54
C TYR A 33 -12.11 0.53 7.73
N SER A 34 -11.47 -0.64 7.60
CA SER A 34 -10.24 -0.78 6.84
C SER A 34 -10.47 -0.90 5.33
N SER A 35 -9.62 -0.24 4.55
CA SER A 35 -9.63 -0.30 3.08
C SER A 35 -8.68 -1.38 2.52
N TYR A 36 -8.56 -2.54 3.17
CA TYR A 36 -7.57 -3.57 2.80
C TYR A 36 -7.76 -4.11 1.38
N GLU A 37 -9.01 -4.24 0.91
CA GLU A 37 -9.27 -4.62 -0.48
C GLU A 37 -8.72 -3.57 -1.46
N ASN A 38 -8.97 -2.28 -1.17
CA ASN A 38 -8.45 -1.19 -2.00
C ASN A 38 -6.92 -1.17 -2.02
N LEU A 39 -6.26 -1.46 -0.90
CA LEU A 39 -4.79 -1.56 -0.85
C LEU A 39 -4.26 -2.67 -1.78
N PHE A 40 -4.90 -3.84 -1.75
CA PHE A 40 -4.52 -4.95 -2.63
C PHE A 40 -4.69 -4.59 -4.11
N TYR A 41 -5.84 -4.06 -4.51
CA TYR A 41 -6.09 -3.69 -5.90
C TYR A 41 -5.24 -2.50 -6.36
N ALA A 42 -4.97 -1.53 -5.47
CA ALA A 42 -4.10 -0.40 -5.78
C ALA A 42 -2.68 -0.85 -6.11
N GLN A 43 -2.13 -1.82 -5.35
CA GLN A 43 -0.80 -2.36 -5.61
C GLN A 43 -0.70 -3.10 -6.95
N ILE A 44 -1.73 -3.87 -7.31
CA ILE A 44 -1.78 -4.53 -8.62
C ILE A 44 -1.88 -3.49 -9.74
N ASN A 45 -2.75 -2.49 -9.56
CA ASN A 45 -2.91 -1.42 -10.55
C ASN A 45 -1.63 -0.61 -10.73
N GLU A 46 -0.88 -0.32 -9.67
CA GLU A 46 0.41 0.36 -9.75
C GLU A 46 1.41 -0.41 -10.61
N ALA A 47 1.53 -1.73 -10.39
CA ALA A 47 2.39 -2.59 -11.21
C ALA A 47 1.95 -2.61 -12.68
N LEU A 48 0.63 -2.67 -12.94
CA LEU A 48 0.09 -2.61 -14.31
C LEU A 48 0.38 -1.26 -14.99
N VAL A 49 0.30 -0.15 -14.26
CA VAL A 49 0.66 1.17 -14.77
C VAL A 49 2.15 1.23 -15.11
N GLU A 50 3.02 0.71 -14.24
CA GLU A 50 4.47 0.66 -14.48
C GLU A 50 4.81 -0.14 -15.75
N ASP A 51 4.23 -1.33 -15.88
CA ASP A 51 4.42 -2.19 -17.04
C ASP A 51 3.87 -1.56 -18.32
N ARG A 52 2.72 -0.88 -18.25
CA ARG A 52 2.18 -0.10 -19.36
C ARG A 52 3.14 1.01 -19.80
N MET A 53 3.78 1.71 -18.86
CA MET A 53 4.78 2.74 -19.19
C MET A 53 6.01 2.13 -19.87
N LYS A 54 6.52 1.00 -19.38
CA LYS A 54 7.65 0.27 -20.00
C LYS A 54 7.29 -0.16 -21.42
N LEU A 55 6.11 -0.75 -21.61
CA LEU A 55 5.63 -1.14 -22.92
C LEU A 55 5.54 0.06 -23.86
N THR A 56 4.95 1.17 -23.38
CA THR A 56 4.86 2.43 -24.13
C THR A 56 6.23 2.90 -24.62
N TYR A 57 7.24 2.87 -23.76
CA TYR A 57 8.61 3.21 -24.14
C TYR A 57 9.19 2.25 -25.19
N ILE A 58 9.03 0.93 -25.00
CA ILE A 58 9.54 -0.08 -25.93
C ILE A 58 8.91 0.09 -27.31
N VAL A 59 7.57 0.14 -27.37
CA VAL A 59 6.86 0.25 -28.64
C VAL A 59 7.10 1.61 -29.30
N ALA A 60 7.35 2.68 -28.54
CA ALA A 60 7.69 4.01 -29.09
C ALA A 60 9.10 4.08 -29.71
N ASN A 61 10.02 3.21 -29.29
CA ASN A 61 11.41 3.21 -29.77
C ASN A 61 11.74 2.09 -30.77
N ASP A 62 10.80 1.18 -31.07
CA ASP A 62 11.01 0.14 -32.08
C ASP A 62 10.84 0.71 -33.50
N PRO A 63 11.89 0.77 -34.34
CA PRO A 63 11.79 1.31 -35.70
C PRO A 63 11.01 0.40 -36.66
N LYS A 64 10.72 -0.85 -36.28
CA LYS A 64 10.00 -1.81 -37.13
C LYS A 64 8.49 -1.69 -37.03
N LEU A 65 7.97 -1.03 -35.99
CA LEU A 65 6.54 -0.89 -35.76
C LEU A 65 6.00 0.39 -36.42
N SER A 66 4.92 0.24 -37.17
CA SER A 66 4.05 1.33 -37.60
C SER A 66 3.27 1.93 -36.42
N ASP A 67 2.72 3.13 -36.59
CA ASP A 67 1.88 3.77 -35.57
C ASP A 67 0.65 2.92 -35.21
N GLU A 68 0.12 2.18 -36.18
CA GLU A 68 -1.03 1.31 -35.97
C GLU A 68 -0.66 0.09 -35.11
N GLU A 69 0.48 -0.56 -35.39
CA GLU A 69 0.98 -1.67 -34.57
C GLU A 69 1.30 -1.22 -33.14
N ARG A 70 1.83 0.00 -32.96
CA ARG A 70 2.05 0.59 -31.62
C ARG A 70 0.74 0.75 -30.85
N LYS A 71 -0.29 1.31 -31.50
CA LYS A 71 -1.62 1.46 -30.88
C LYS A 71 -2.22 0.10 -30.52
N GLN A 72 -2.11 -0.88 -31.41
CA GLN A 72 -2.62 -2.24 -31.18
C GLN A 72 -1.90 -2.92 -30.00
N ALA A 73 -0.58 -2.77 -29.89
CA ALA A 73 0.19 -3.31 -28.76
C ALA A 73 -0.25 -2.71 -27.42
N ILE A 74 -0.44 -1.38 -27.36
CA ILE A 74 -0.94 -0.71 -26.15
C ILE A 74 -2.36 -1.16 -25.82
N LYS A 75 -3.25 -1.22 -26.81
CA LYS A 75 -4.62 -1.67 -26.60
C LYS A 75 -4.67 -3.12 -26.10
N LEU A 76 -3.86 -4.01 -26.67
CA LEU A 76 -3.78 -5.41 -26.24
C LEU A 76 -3.36 -5.52 -24.77
N TYR A 77 -2.41 -4.68 -24.34
CA TYR A 77 -2.02 -4.61 -22.93
C TYR A 77 -3.13 -4.07 -22.04
N ASP A 78 -3.83 -3.02 -22.48
CA ASP A 78 -4.96 -2.44 -21.74
C ASP A 78 -6.08 -3.47 -21.54
N ASP A 79 -6.42 -4.24 -22.59
CA ASP A 79 -7.40 -5.32 -22.51
C ASP A 79 -6.93 -6.45 -21.55
N TYR A 80 -5.64 -6.79 -21.55
CA TYR A 80 -5.04 -7.75 -20.61
C TYR A 80 -5.12 -7.27 -19.15
N ALA A 81 -4.75 -6.02 -18.89
CA ALA A 81 -4.76 -5.41 -17.57
C ALA A 81 -6.19 -5.36 -17.00
N GLU A 82 -7.15 -4.94 -17.81
CA GLU A 82 -8.57 -4.96 -17.44
C GLU A 82 -9.07 -6.38 -17.17
N GLY A 83 -8.69 -7.34 -18.02
CA GLY A 83 -9.01 -8.75 -17.84
C GLY A 83 -8.50 -9.33 -16.53
N LEU A 84 -7.25 -8.99 -16.15
CA LEU A 84 -6.67 -9.40 -14.88
C LEU A 84 -7.48 -8.85 -13.70
N LEU A 85 -7.74 -7.54 -13.67
CA LEU A 85 -8.49 -6.92 -12.57
C LEU A 85 -9.90 -7.51 -12.45
N LYS A 86 -10.59 -7.73 -13.57
CA LYS A 86 -11.90 -8.39 -13.59
C LYS A 86 -11.84 -9.83 -13.08
N SER A 87 -10.79 -10.57 -13.42
CA SER A 87 -10.62 -11.96 -12.95
C SER A 87 -10.42 -12.07 -11.43
N LEU A 88 -9.97 -10.98 -10.79
CA LEU A 88 -9.78 -10.90 -9.35
C LEU A 88 -11.02 -10.43 -8.60
N ASP A 89 -11.98 -9.78 -9.26
CA ASP A 89 -13.22 -9.29 -8.64
C ASP A 89 -14.26 -10.41 -8.43
N THR A 90 -13.87 -11.44 -7.68
CA THR A 90 -14.72 -12.60 -7.37
C THR A 90 -15.01 -12.68 -5.87
N PRO A 91 -16.15 -13.28 -5.47
CA PRO A 91 -16.44 -13.56 -4.06
C PRO A 91 -15.34 -14.36 -3.36
N GLU A 92 -14.71 -15.31 -4.06
CA GLU A 92 -13.64 -16.16 -3.55
C GLU A 92 -12.37 -15.36 -3.24
N THR A 93 -11.99 -14.43 -4.12
CA THR A 93 -10.87 -13.52 -3.89
C THR A 93 -11.17 -12.61 -2.71
N LYS A 94 -12.35 -12.00 -2.65
CA LYS A 94 -12.77 -11.13 -1.53
C LYS A 94 -12.76 -11.88 -0.19
N ALA A 95 -13.25 -13.12 -0.16
CA ALA A 95 -13.21 -13.95 1.03
C ALA A 95 -11.77 -14.27 1.47
N SER A 96 -10.88 -14.53 0.51
CA SER A 96 -9.46 -14.80 0.77
C SER A 96 -8.72 -13.56 1.29
N LEU A 97 -9.01 -12.37 0.74
CA LEU A 97 -8.47 -11.09 1.21
C LEU A 97 -8.95 -10.81 2.64
N LYS A 98 -10.26 -10.95 2.90
CA LYS A 98 -10.82 -10.78 4.25
C LYS A 98 -10.13 -11.71 5.24
N LYS A 99 -10.05 -13.02 4.94
CA LYS A 99 -9.40 -14.01 5.81
C LYS A 99 -7.94 -13.63 6.11
N SER A 100 -7.20 -13.18 5.09
CA SER A 100 -5.81 -12.76 5.22
C SER A 100 -5.68 -11.53 6.12
N TYR A 101 -6.53 -10.52 5.91
CA TYR A 101 -6.57 -9.33 6.76
C TYR A 101 -6.90 -9.67 8.23
N LEU A 102 -7.95 -10.46 8.47
CA LEU A 102 -8.34 -10.86 9.83
C LEU A 102 -7.21 -11.62 10.54
N SER A 103 -6.51 -12.50 9.83
CA SER A 103 -5.37 -13.24 10.37
C SER A 103 -4.21 -12.31 10.72
N ALA A 104 -3.89 -11.34 9.86
CA ALA A 104 -2.82 -10.37 10.10
C ALA A 104 -3.15 -9.43 11.27
N ALA A 105 -4.38 -8.93 11.33
CA ALA A 105 -4.82 -8.06 12.42
C ALA A 105 -4.74 -8.78 13.79
N LYS A 106 -5.10 -10.07 13.85
CA LYS A 106 -4.96 -10.89 15.06
C LYS A 106 -3.52 -11.17 15.48
N SER A 107 -2.58 -11.20 14.53
CA SER A 107 -1.16 -11.47 14.83
C SER A 107 -0.37 -10.22 15.19
N VAL A 108 -0.82 -9.05 14.74
CA VAL A 108 -0.13 -7.77 14.95
C VAL A 108 -0.69 -6.99 16.14
N TYR A 109 -2.02 -7.02 16.35
CA TYR A 109 -2.67 -6.22 17.38
C TYR A 109 -3.07 -7.04 18.61
N ASN A 110 -3.12 -6.38 19.76
CA ASN A 110 -3.84 -6.88 20.94
C ASN A 110 -5.27 -6.32 21.01
N GLN A 111 -6.11 -6.90 21.89
CA GLN A 111 -7.52 -6.49 22.01
C GLN A 111 -7.69 -5.00 22.34
N LYS A 112 -6.84 -4.41 23.19
CA LYS A 112 -6.96 -2.99 23.56
C LYS A 112 -6.70 -2.05 22.39
N GLU A 113 -5.76 -2.42 21.51
CA GLU A 113 -5.47 -1.67 20.28
C GLU A 113 -6.62 -1.76 19.28
N ILE A 114 -7.24 -2.95 19.16
CA ILE A 114 -8.46 -3.11 18.34
C ILE A 114 -9.61 -2.27 18.91
N ASP A 115 -9.82 -2.32 20.22
CA ASP A 115 -10.88 -1.55 20.88
C ASP A 115 -10.67 -0.03 20.71
N ALA A 116 -9.43 0.45 20.81
CA ALA A 116 -9.10 1.85 20.58
C ALA A 116 -9.35 2.27 19.13
N GLN A 117 -8.95 1.44 18.16
CA GLN A 117 -9.23 1.68 16.75
C GLN A 117 -10.74 1.70 16.47
N LEU A 118 -11.50 0.76 17.03
CA LEU A 118 -12.96 0.71 16.90
C LEU A 118 -13.63 1.93 17.54
N ALA A 119 -13.17 2.36 18.71
CA ALA A 119 -13.70 3.55 19.37
C ALA A 119 -13.49 4.80 18.52
N PHE A 120 -12.31 4.94 17.91
CA PHE A 120 -12.02 6.06 17.03
C PHE A 120 -12.79 5.96 15.71
N TYR A 121 -12.58 4.91 14.92
CA TYR A 121 -13.19 4.75 13.59
C TYR A 121 -14.71 4.56 13.62
N GLY A 122 -15.26 4.09 14.74
CA GLY A 122 -16.71 4.03 14.97
C GLY A 122 -17.35 5.38 15.31
N SER A 123 -16.56 6.39 15.68
CA SER A 123 -17.07 7.73 15.97
C SER A 123 -17.37 8.53 14.69
N VAL A 124 -18.26 9.53 14.81
CA VAL A 124 -18.59 10.46 13.70
C VAL A 124 -17.32 11.16 13.20
N ASP A 125 -16.48 11.63 14.12
CA ASP A 125 -15.25 12.35 13.77
C ASP A 125 -14.20 11.42 13.16
N GLY A 126 -14.06 10.19 13.66
CA GLY A 126 -13.15 9.21 13.08
C GLY A 126 -13.54 8.80 11.66
N GLN A 127 -14.83 8.59 11.39
CA GLN A 127 -15.29 8.35 10.01
C GLN A 127 -15.08 9.57 9.10
N ASN A 128 -15.33 10.77 9.61
CA ASN A 128 -15.08 12.00 8.86
C ASN A 128 -13.58 12.20 8.58
N ALA A 129 -12.71 11.83 9.51
CA ALA A 129 -11.25 11.86 9.33
C ALA A 129 -10.81 10.86 8.24
N LEU A 130 -11.27 9.60 8.31
CA LEU A 130 -10.97 8.57 7.30
C LEU A 130 -11.35 9.02 5.88
N LYS A 131 -12.53 9.63 5.71
CA LYS A 131 -12.98 10.15 4.41
C LYS A 131 -12.12 11.32 3.89
N LYS A 132 -11.47 12.06 4.79
CA LYS A 132 -10.63 13.22 4.45
C LYS A 132 -9.17 12.84 4.22
N GLU A 133 -8.74 11.65 4.60
CA GLU A 133 -7.33 11.22 4.49
C GLU A 133 -6.82 11.28 3.04
N GLY A 134 -7.61 10.80 2.08
CA GLY A 134 -7.26 10.91 0.65
C GLY A 134 -7.18 12.36 0.16
N VAL A 135 -8.09 13.23 0.63
CA VAL A 135 -8.10 14.66 0.28
C VAL A 135 -6.87 15.37 0.88
N LEU A 136 -6.50 15.03 2.12
CA LEU A 136 -5.31 15.53 2.79
C LEU A 136 -4.06 15.18 1.98
N LEU A 137 -3.90 13.91 1.61
CA LEU A 137 -2.74 13.45 0.84
C LEU A 137 -2.67 14.13 -0.53
N SER A 138 -3.78 14.22 -1.26
CA SER A 138 -3.85 14.94 -2.53
C SER A 138 -3.48 16.42 -2.40
N THR A 139 -4.00 17.07 -1.35
CA THR A 139 -3.69 18.49 -1.07
C THR A 139 -2.23 18.68 -0.72
N TYR A 140 -1.67 17.79 0.11
CA TYR A 140 -0.25 17.79 0.45
C TYR A 140 0.62 17.65 -0.80
N LEU A 141 0.36 16.66 -1.67
CA LEU A 141 1.15 16.43 -2.88
C LEU A 141 1.14 17.64 -3.81
N LYS A 142 -0.03 18.26 -4.03
CA LYS A 142 -0.16 19.48 -4.82
C LYS A 142 0.66 20.64 -4.23
N ASN A 143 0.56 20.84 -2.91
CA ASN A 143 1.30 21.90 -2.24
C ASN A 143 2.81 21.65 -2.27
N ALA A 144 3.24 20.39 -2.12
CA ALA A 144 4.63 19.98 -2.19
C ALA A 144 5.20 20.16 -3.61
N GLU A 145 4.43 19.86 -4.65
CA GLU A 145 4.80 20.12 -6.05
C GLU A 145 5.03 21.62 -6.28
N GLU A 146 4.06 22.47 -5.91
CA GLU A 146 4.21 23.93 -6.11
C GLU A 146 5.37 24.50 -5.29
N ALA A 147 5.54 24.05 -4.04
CA ALA A 147 6.65 24.47 -3.18
C ALA A 147 8.03 24.04 -3.73
N SER A 148 8.12 22.92 -4.43
CA SER A 148 9.37 22.38 -4.98
C SER A 148 9.61 22.74 -6.46
N LYS A 149 8.62 23.31 -7.15
CA LYS A 149 8.63 23.62 -8.59
C LYS A 149 9.88 24.38 -9.05
N ASN A 150 10.27 25.44 -8.35
CA ASN A 150 11.43 26.25 -8.73
C ASN A 150 12.74 25.48 -8.55
N THR A 151 12.84 24.64 -7.52
CA THR A 151 14.00 23.77 -7.28
C THR A 151 14.12 22.72 -8.37
N VAL A 152 13.02 22.03 -8.69
CA VAL A 152 12.98 21.04 -9.77
C VAL A 152 13.35 21.68 -11.10
N LYS A 153 12.70 22.81 -11.44
CA LYS A 153 12.99 23.54 -12.68
C LYS A 153 14.45 23.95 -12.78
N SER A 154 15.01 24.54 -11.72
CA SER A 154 16.41 24.98 -11.71
C SER A 154 17.39 23.83 -11.89
N TYR A 155 17.10 22.66 -11.29
CA TYR A 155 17.92 21.48 -11.47
C TYR A 155 17.84 20.95 -12.90
N VAL A 156 16.64 20.83 -13.46
CA VAL A 156 16.41 20.35 -14.83
C VAL A 156 17.11 21.28 -15.83
N ASP A 157 16.85 22.59 -15.76
CA ASP A 157 17.46 23.59 -16.66
C ASP A 157 19.00 23.52 -16.65
N LYS A 158 19.60 23.29 -15.47
CA LYS A 158 21.06 23.26 -15.30
C LYS A 158 21.70 21.95 -15.75
N ASN A 159 21.01 20.82 -15.62
CA ASN A 159 21.64 19.49 -15.70
C ASN A 159 21.12 18.62 -16.85
N GLN A 160 19.92 18.87 -17.39
CA GLN A 160 19.32 18.01 -18.40
C GLN A 160 20.21 17.88 -19.64
N LYS A 161 20.68 19.01 -20.19
CA LYS A 161 21.55 19.00 -21.38
C LYS A 161 22.86 18.24 -21.12
N LYS A 162 23.46 18.39 -19.94
CA LYS A 162 24.70 17.69 -19.58
C LYS A 162 24.50 16.18 -19.49
N MET A 163 23.37 15.76 -18.92
CA MET A 163 22.98 14.35 -18.87
C MET A 163 22.76 13.81 -20.29
N GLU A 164 22.02 14.52 -21.14
CA GLU A 164 21.77 14.13 -22.54
C GLU A 164 23.10 13.99 -23.32
N GLU A 165 24.00 14.97 -23.22
CA GLU A 165 25.33 14.92 -23.85
C GLU A 165 26.18 13.74 -23.35
N ALA A 166 26.14 13.46 -22.04
CA ALA A 166 26.87 12.33 -21.47
C ALA A 166 26.32 10.99 -21.98
N ILE A 167 24.99 10.84 -22.08
CA ILE A 167 24.35 9.66 -22.64
C ILE A 167 24.71 9.50 -24.12
N SER A 168 24.64 10.55 -24.94
CA SER A 168 25.00 10.49 -26.35
C SER A 168 26.44 10.01 -26.56
N LYS A 169 27.39 10.50 -25.75
CA LYS A 169 28.80 10.06 -25.79
C LYS A 169 28.97 8.57 -25.47
N ILE A 170 28.23 8.05 -24.49
CA ILE A 170 28.27 6.63 -24.11
C ILE A 170 27.71 5.77 -25.24
N LEU A 171 26.60 6.20 -25.84
CA LEU A 171 25.89 5.44 -26.87
C LEU A 171 26.58 5.43 -28.25
N LYS A 172 27.73 6.09 -28.41
CA LYS A 172 28.47 6.22 -29.68
C LYS A 172 27.58 6.67 -30.85
N LYS A 173 26.73 7.67 -30.61
CA LYS A 173 26.18 8.51 -31.68
C LYS A 173 27.06 9.73 -31.87
#